data_AF-A0A2Z5USL1-F1
#
_entry.id   AF-A0A2Z5USL1-F1
#
_cell.length_a   1.000
_cell.length_b   1.000
_cell.length_c   1.000
_cell.angle_alpha   90.00
_cell.angle_beta   90.00
_cell.angle_gamma   90.00
#
_symmetry.space_group_name_H-M   'P 1'
#
loop_
_entity.id
_entity.type
_entity.pdbx_description
1 polymer ?
#
loop_
_entity_poly.entity_id
_entity_poly.type
_entity_poly.pdbx_seq_one_letter_code
_entity_poly.pdbx_strand_id
1 'polypeptide(L)'
;MHDTSDLSCARQRIERIALLNDAARQGRDRMARIVITSGLLAELGGDTVAQSMMAQARLMAALRHCTFAPDSPERDFASMDVDGIKVLMKVDLYDPGLVKIALNGSFC
;
A
#
# COMPACT_ATOMS: atom_id res chain seq x y z
N MET A 1 -37.73 -4.35 -1.26
CA MET A 1 -37.23 -2.98 -1.55
C MET A 1 -36.02 -2.77 -0.65
N HIS A 2 -34.88 -3.40 -0.98
CA HIS A 2 -33.64 -3.19 -0.21
C HIS A 2 -33.00 -1.88 -0.67
N ASP A 3 -33.32 -0.86 0.10
CA ASP A 3 -32.48 0.23 0.57
C ASP A 3 -31.33 0.73 -0.31
N THR A 4 -31.66 1.66 -1.20
CA THR A 4 -30.68 2.51 -1.90
C THR A 4 -29.84 3.37 -0.94
N SER A 5 -30.29 3.57 0.31
CA SER A 5 -29.55 4.36 1.30
C SER A 5 -28.37 3.58 1.89
N ASP A 6 -28.49 2.26 2.07
CA ASP A 6 -27.41 1.38 2.53
C ASP A 6 -26.24 1.34 1.52
N LEU A 7 -26.56 1.24 0.22
CA LEU A 7 -25.56 1.29 -0.85
C LEU A 7 -24.84 2.65 -0.91
N SER A 8 -25.56 3.75 -0.66
CA SER A 8 -24.97 5.09 -0.58
C SER A 8 -24.02 5.22 0.61
N CYS A 9 -24.42 4.73 1.78
CA CYS A 9 -23.58 4.71 2.98
C CYS A 9 -22.30 3.90 2.77
N ALA A 10 -22.43 2.69 2.21
CA ALA A 10 -21.28 1.84 1.89
C ALA A 10 -20.31 2.52 0.91
N ARG A 11 -20.82 3.17 -0.14
CA ARG A 11 -19.99 3.93 -1.09
C ARG A 11 -19.28 5.11 -0.44
N GLN A 12 -19.96 5.85 0.45
CA GLN A 12 -19.35 6.94 1.19
C GLN A 12 -18.23 6.44 2.13
N ARG A 13 -18.42 5.28 2.77
CA ARG A 13 -17.41 4.64 3.60
C ARG A 13 -16.18 4.24 2.77
N ILE A 14 -16.39 3.57 1.62
CA ILE A 14 -15.30 3.18 0.71
C ILE A 14 -14.51 4.40 0.25
N GLU A 15 -15.19 5.47 -0.19
CA GLU A 15 -14.50 6.69 -0.62
C GLU A 15 -13.70 7.32 0.53
N ARG A 16 -14.23 7.30 1.75
CA ARG A 16 -13.51 7.79 2.93
C ARG A 16 -12.24 6.97 3.19
N ILE A 17 -12.32 5.65 3.09
CA ILE A 17 -11.14 4.76 3.22
C ILE A 17 -10.13 5.08 2.12
N ALA A 18 -10.60 5.23 0.89
CA ALA A 18 -9.75 5.54 -0.25
C ALA A 18 -8.97 6.86 -0.07
N LEU A 19 -9.61 7.90 0.47
CA LEU A 19 -8.95 9.17 0.79
C LEU A 19 -7.90 9.03 1.91
N LEU A 20 -8.12 8.15 2.89
CA LEU A 20 -7.15 7.86 3.95
C LEU A 20 -5.95 7.08 3.39
N ASN A 21 -6.20 6.07 2.55
CA ASN A 21 -5.15 5.30 1.88
C ASN A 21 -4.31 6.18 0.94
N ASP A 22 -4.93 7.12 0.24
CA ASP A 22 -4.23 8.13 -0.55
C ASP A 22 -3.35 9.04 0.32
N ALA A 23 -3.80 9.42 1.51
CA ALA A 23 -3.01 10.23 2.43
C ALA A 23 -1.77 9.46 2.95
N ALA A 24 -1.92 8.18 3.28
CA ALA A 24 -0.80 7.31 3.66
C ALA A 24 0.22 7.16 2.52
N ARG A 25 -0.25 6.79 1.33
CA ARG A 25 0.57 6.61 0.11
C ARG A 25 1.34 7.87 -0.28
N GLN A 26 0.72 9.04 -0.12
CA GLN A 26 1.33 10.32 -0.47
C GLN A 26 2.25 10.88 0.64
N GLY A 27 2.39 10.18 1.78
CA GLY A 27 3.18 10.63 2.91
C GLY A 27 2.56 11.81 3.68
N ARG A 28 1.25 12.03 3.52
CA ARG A 28 0.49 13.07 4.25
C ARG A 28 0.04 12.58 5.63
N ASP A 29 -0.07 11.27 5.82
CA ASP A 29 -0.26 10.67 7.13
C ASP A 29 1.09 10.45 7.84
N ARG A 30 1.29 11.12 8.97
CA ARG A 30 2.52 11.03 9.77
C ARG A 30 2.61 9.73 10.58
N MET A 31 1.49 9.03 10.79
CA MET A 31 1.45 7.76 11.50
C MET A 31 1.66 6.56 10.57
N ALA A 32 1.44 6.75 9.26
CA ALA A 32 1.71 5.72 8.27
C ALA A 32 3.21 5.42 8.15
N ARG A 33 3.54 4.15 7.91
CA ARG A 33 4.91 3.69 7.65
C ARG A 33 4.98 3.11 6.24
N ILE A 34 5.97 3.53 5.48
CA ILE A 34 6.25 2.99 4.15
C ILE A 34 7.40 2.02 4.27
N VAL A 35 7.14 0.76 3.94
CA VAL A 35 8.11 -0.32 4.00
C VAL A 35 8.38 -0.79 2.58
N ILE A 36 9.65 -0.78 2.19
CA ILE A 36 10.14 -1.38 0.94
C ILE A 36 10.86 -2.66 1.33
N THR A 37 10.47 -3.78 0.75
CA THR A 37 11.12 -5.07 1.02
C THR A 37 12.58 -5.02 0.57
N SER A 38 13.47 -5.64 1.34
CA SER A 38 14.91 -5.68 1.03
C SER A 38 15.20 -6.28 -0.35
N GLY A 39 14.46 -7.31 -0.77
CA GLY A 39 14.57 -7.91 -2.10
C GLY A 39 14.31 -6.89 -3.21
N LEU A 40 13.17 -6.20 -3.16
CA LEU A 40 12.84 -5.16 -4.15
C LEU A 40 13.88 -4.03 -4.18
N LEU A 41 14.41 -3.62 -3.02
CA LEU A 41 15.45 -2.62 -2.96
C LEU A 41 16.79 -3.11 -3.53
N ALA A 42 17.13 -4.39 -3.36
CA ALA A 42 18.31 -4.99 -3.96
C ALA A 42 18.20 -5.11 -5.48
N GLU A 43 17.01 -5.44 -5.99
CA GLU A 43 16.73 -5.56 -7.43
C GLU A 43 16.75 -4.19 -8.14
N LEU A 44 16.19 -3.15 -7.52
CA LEU A 44 16.14 -1.80 -8.11
C LEU A 44 17.35 -0.93 -7.76
N GLY A 45 18.02 -1.27 -6.66
CA GLY A 45 19.20 -0.59 -6.18
C GLY A 45 20.44 -0.96 -7.00
N GLY A 46 21.56 -0.34 -6.65
CA GLY A 46 22.87 -0.75 -7.12
C GLY A 46 23.81 -0.92 -5.93
N ASP A 47 25.09 -1.11 -6.21
CA ASP A 47 26.09 -1.41 -5.18
C ASP A 47 26.40 -0.21 -4.26
N THR A 48 25.89 0.98 -4.59
CA THR A 48 26.15 2.20 -3.82
C THR A 48 24.91 2.68 -3.08
N VAL A 49 25.14 3.34 -1.92
CA VAL A 49 24.07 3.99 -1.14
C VAL A 49 23.30 5.01 -1.99
N ALA A 50 23.99 5.76 -2.85
CA ALA A 50 23.36 6.75 -3.72
C ALA A 50 22.38 6.11 -4.72
N GLN A 51 22.72 4.95 -5.31
CA GLN A 51 21.81 4.22 -6.19
C GLN A 51 20.58 3.70 -5.45
N SER A 52 20.76 3.15 -4.25
CA SER A 52 19.65 2.70 -3.40
C SER A 52 18.72 3.85 -3.00
N MET A 53 19.28 5.03 -2.66
CA MET A 53 18.47 6.22 -2.39
C MET A 53 17.68 6.68 -3.62
N MET A 54 18.30 6.67 -4.80
CA MET A 54 17.60 7.00 -6.04
C MET A 54 16.50 5.99 -6.37
N ALA A 55 16.73 4.69 -6.17
CA ALA A 55 15.73 3.65 -6.34
C ALA A 55 14.53 3.86 -5.40
N GLN A 56 14.77 4.16 -4.13
CA GLN A 56 13.73 4.53 -3.19
C GLN A 56 12.96 5.78 -3.63
N ALA A 57 13.65 6.81 -4.10
CA ALA A 57 12.99 8.03 -4.59
C ALA A 57 12.09 7.77 -5.81
N ARG A 58 12.56 6.93 -6.76
CA ARG A 58 11.77 6.50 -7.93
C ARG A 58 10.55 5.68 -7.52
N LEU A 59 10.71 4.71 -6.61
CA LEU A 59 9.61 3.95 -6.02
C LEU A 59 8.58 4.89 -5.37
N MET A 60 9.03 5.83 -4.56
CA MET A 60 8.17 6.80 -3.90
C MET A 60 7.42 7.70 -4.90
N ALA A 61 8.05 8.07 -6.01
CA ALA A 61 7.38 8.81 -7.09
C ALA A 61 6.33 7.94 -7.79
N ALA A 62 6.67 6.69 -8.14
CA ALA A 62 5.75 5.75 -8.75
C ALA A 62 4.53 5.49 -7.86
N LEU A 63 4.75 5.26 -6.56
CA LEU A 63 3.70 5.11 -5.55
C LEU A 63 2.78 6.33 -5.51
N ARG A 64 3.27 7.56 -5.67
CA ARG A 64 2.43 8.78 -5.68
C ARG A 64 1.59 8.93 -6.95
N HIS A 65 2.00 8.34 -8.06
CA HIS A 65 1.33 8.47 -9.35
C HIS A 65 0.65 7.18 -9.84
N CYS A 66 0.66 6.11 -9.05
CA CYS A 66 0.03 4.85 -9.44
C CYS A 66 -1.49 4.99 -9.61
N THR A 67 -2.02 4.21 -10.54
CA THR A 67 -3.45 4.06 -10.77
C THR A 67 -3.96 2.79 -10.09
N PHE A 68 -5.22 2.81 -9.67
CA PHE A 68 -5.87 1.67 -9.03
C PHE A 68 -6.78 0.95 -10.01
N ALA A 69 -6.81 -0.37 -9.92
CA ALA A 69 -7.73 -1.18 -10.69
C ALA A 69 -9.17 -1.04 -10.14
N PRO A 70 -10.22 -1.28 -10.94
CA PRO A 70 -11.61 -1.13 -10.50
C PRO A 70 -12.00 -2.03 -9.32
N ASP A 71 -11.26 -3.11 -9.09
CA ASP A 71 -11.42 -4.06 -7.98
C ASP A 71 -10.74 -3.63 -6.68
N SER A 72 -9.97 -2.53 -6.68
CA SER A 72 -9.46 -1.86 -5.47
C SER A 72 -10.10 -0.48 -5.31
N PRO A 73 -11.41 -0.40 -5.01
CA PRO A 73 -12.11 0.88 -4.85
C PRO A 73 -11.67 1.63 -3.59
N GLU A 74 -11.12 0.92 -2.59
CA GLU A 74 -10.49 1.50 -1.40
C GLU A 74 -9.08 2.04 -1.69
N ARG A 75 -8.56 1.89 -2.92
CA ARG A 75 -7.22 2.36 -3.31
C ARG A 75 -6.11 1.83 -2.40
N ASP A 76 -6.26 0.59 -1.95
CA ASP A 76 -5.36 -0.10 -1.02
C ASP A 76 -4.35 -1.00 -1.74
N PHE A 77 -4.58 -1.35 -3.01
CA PHE A 77 -3.73 -2.26 -3.77
C PHE A 77 -3.47 -1.75 -5.18
N ALA A 78 -2.20 -1.72 -5.58
CA ALA A 78 -1.79 -1.30 -6.92
C ALA A 78 -0.64 -2.14 -7.44
N SER A 79 -0.60 -2.32 -8.76
CA SER A 79 0.57 -2.81 -9.48
C SER A 79 1.11 -1.73 -10.40
N MET A 80 2.42 -1.56 -10.44
CA MET A 80 3.09 -0.58 -11.30
C MET A 80 4.42 -1.14 -11.80
N ASP A 81 4.89 -0.65 -12.94
CA ASP A 81 6.22 -0.96 -13.44
C ASP A 81 7.20 0.15 -13.05
N VAL A 82 8.33 -0.23 -12.45
CA VAL A 82 9.42 0.67 -12.07
C VAL A 82 10.71 0.07 -12.60
N ASP A 83 11.40 0.79 -13.47
CA ASP A 83 12.64 0.34 -14.12
C ASP A 83 12.53 -1.07 -14.78
N GLY A 84 11.35 -1.40 -15.32
CA GLY A 84 11.06 -2.70 -15.96
C GLY A 84 10.71 -3.83 -14.97
N ILE A 85 10.64 -3.53 -13.68
CA ILE A 85 10.24 -4.47 -12.63
C ILE A 85 8.79 -4.21 -12.23
N LYS A 86 7.98 -5.27 -12.24
CA LYS A 86 6.62 -5.21 -11.73
C LYS A 86 6.63 -5.13 -10.20
N VAL A 87 6.22 -3.99 -9.68
CA VAL A 87 6.10 -3.70 -8.25
C VAL A 87 4.65 -3.80 -7.83
N LEU A 88 4.42 -4.46 -6.69
CA LEU A 88 3.13 -4.49 -6.01
C LEU A 88 3.19 -3.63 -4.76
N MET A 89 2.13 -2.85 -4.54
CA MET A 89 1.92 -2.03 -3.35
C MET A 89 0.65 -2.50 -2.65
N LYS A 90 0.71 -2.59 -1.32
CA LYS A 90 -0.49 -2.66 -0.49
C LYS A 90 -0.45 -1.66 0.67
N VAL A 91 -1.59 -1.04 0.97
CA VAL A 91 -1.84 -0.28 2.19
C VAL A 91 -2.57 -1.20 3.16
N ASP A 92 -1.90 -1.58 4.22
CA ASP A 92 -2.45 -2.44 5.26
C ASP A 92 -2.56 -1.70 6.59
N LEU A 93 -3.48 -2.16 7.44
CA LEU A 93 -3.53 -1.74 8.83
C LEU A 93 -2.34 -2.34 9.58
N TYR A 94 -1.37 -1.49 9.92
CA TYR A 94 -0.28 -1.86 10.82
C TYR A 94 -0.73 -1.68 12.27
N ASP A 95 -1.20 -2.76 12.89
CA ASP A 95 -1.47 -2.81 14.33
C ASP A 95 -0.27 -3.43 15.06
N PRO A 96 0.55 -2.63 15.79
CA PRO A 96 1.70 -3.14 16.53
C PRO A 96 1.29 -4.04 17.72
N GLY A 97 0.03 -3.98 18.15
CA GLY A 97 -0.57 -4.85 19.14
C GLY A 97 -1.19 -6.12 18.54
N LEU A 98 -1.11 -6.32 17.22
CA LEU A 98 -1.64 -7.50 16.55
C LEU A 98 -0.79 -8.72 16.93
N VAL A 99 -1.19 -9.39 18.01
CA VAL A 99 -0.64 -10.67 18.40
C VAL A 99 -1.12 -11.70 17.38
N LYS A 100 -0.18 -12.38 16.72
CA LYS A 100 -0.50 -13.53 15.87
C LYS A 100 -1.01 -14.65 16.77
N ILE A 101 -2.32 -14.74 16.93
CA ILE A 101 -2.96 -15.86 17.62
C ILE A 101 -2.97 -17.02 16.65
N ALA A 102 -2.22 -18.09 16.94
CA ALA A 102 -2.36 -19.34 16.21
C ALA A 102 -3.80 -19.82 16.41
N LEU A 103 -4.58 -19.91 15.33
CA LEU A 103 -5.93 -20.47 15.41
C LEU A 103 -5.91 -21.91 15.95
N ASN A 104 -4.76 -22.61 15.87
CA ASN A 104 -4.64 -24.04 16.15
C ASN A 104 -3.41 -24.44 17.00
N GLY A 105 -2.74 -23.51 17.70
CA GLY A 105 -1.68 -23.88 18.66
C GLY A 105 -0.40 -24.53 18.10
N SER A 106 0.03 -24.20 16.88
CA SER A 106 1.35 -24.62 16.39
C SER A 106 2.05 -23.50 15.64
N PHE A 107 3.22 -23.13 16.15
CA PHE A 107 4.29 -22.51 15.40
C PHE A 107 5.46 -23.50 15.47
N CYS A 108 5.88 -24.02 14.32
CA CYS A 108 7.16 -24.72 14.19
C CYS A 108 8.30 -23.70 14.18
#